data_AF-R5CCH1-F1
#
_entry.id   AF-R5CCH1-F1
#
_cell.length_a   1.000
_cell.length_b   1.000
_cell.length_c   1.000
_cell.angle_alpha   90.00
_cell.angle_beta   90.00
_cell.angle_gamma   90.00
#
_symmetry.space_group_name_H-M   'P 1'
#
loop_
_entity.id
_entity.type
_entity.pdbx_description
1 polymer ?
#
loop_
_entity_poly.entity_id
_entity_poly.type
_entity_poly.pdbx_seq_one_letter_code
_entity_poly.pdbx_strand_id
1 'polypeptide(L)'
;MAEIRCEECGSIIPNGAKACPNCGCPIEQQTETTAQDMPQSQQDDSYKTVSELFWSCEFYKVFRGSKFDLAQRIYEVGALWWETITVWWKCFTKKFATFSGRATRREFFSFVSFGIGNPFFILSLYIIIGFIPFLAVSVRRLHDINRSGWWVLIPIVEIFFLCKKSDEGVNDYGEPSNFI
;
A
#
# COMPACT_ATOMS: atom_id res chain seq x y z
N MET A 1 -7.56 65.38 -4.74
CA MET A 1 -6.35 65.01 -5.49
C MET A 1 -5.61 64.04 -4.59
N ALA A 2 -5.42 62.79 -5.00
CA ALA A 2 -4.80 61.79 -4.12
C ALA A 2 -3.30 62.12 -3.98
N GLU A 3 -2.85 62.39 -2.76
CA GLU A 3 -1.43 62.59 -2.46
C GLU A 3 -0.73 61.22 -2.40
N ILE A 4 0.24 61.01 -3.28
CA ILE A 4 1.01 59.76 -3.32
C ILE A 4 2.16 59.89 -2.31
N ARG A 5 2.26 58.94 -1.38
CA ARG A 5 3.37 58.85 -0.42
C ARG A 5 4.36 57.78 -0.87
N CYS A 6 5.64 58.06 -0.70
CA CYS A 6 6.69 57.08 -0.96
C CYS A 6 6.65 55.97 0.11
N GLU A 7 6.65 54.71 -0.29
CA GLU A 7 6.64 53.57 0.66
C GLU A 7 7.96 53.45 1.45
N GLU A 8 9.09 53.87 0.87
CA GLU A 8 10.40 53.73 1.51
C GLU A 8 10.69 54.84 2.54
N CYS A 9 10.29 56.08 2.27
CA CYS A 9 10.64 57.22 3.13
C CYS A 9 9.44 58.00 3.69
N GLY A 10 8.21 57.66 3.29
CA GLY A 10 6.97 58.26 3.78
C GLY A 10 6.73 59.71 3.36
N SER A 11 7.64 60.34 2.61
CA SER A 11 7.49 61.72 2.15
C SER A 11 6.42 61.83 1.06
N ILE A 12 5.70 62.96 1.05
CA ILE A 12 4.67 63.27 0.06
C ILE A 12 5.37 63.61 -1.26
N ILE A 13 4.99 62.93 -2.34
CA ILE A 13 5.60 63.12 -3.65
C ILE A 13 4.80 64.15 -4.44
N PRO A 14 5.44 65.20 -4.98
CA PRO A 14 4.76 66.15 -5.85
C PRO A 14 4.31 65.47 -7.15
N ASN A 15 3.08 65.78 -7.59
CA ASN A 15 2.46 65.17 -8.76
C ASN A 15 3.36 65.29 -10.00
N GLY A 16 3.70 64.16 -10.62
CA GLY A 16 4.50 64.09 -11.86
C GLY A 16 6.00 63.80 -11.70
N ALA A 17 6.50 63.57 -10.48
CA ALA A 17 7.89 63.16 -10.26
C ALA A 17 8.10 61.67 -10.63
N LYS A 18 9.12 61.38 -11.46
CA LYS A 18 9.49 60.00 -11.87
C LYS A 18 10.20 59.20 -10.77
N ALA A 19 10.78 59.89 -9.79
CA ALA A 19 11.45 59.30 -8.65
C ALA A 19 11.24 60.18 -7.41
N CYS A 20 11.27 59.59 -6.22
CA CYS A 20 11.13 60.33 -4.98
C CYS A 20 12.31 61.29 -4.77
N PRO A 21 12.09 62.58 -4.49
CA PRO A 21 13.16 63.56 -4.34
C PRO A 21 14.02 63.36 -3.08
N ASN A 22 13.54 62.58 -2.09
CA ASN A 22 14.25 62.38 -0.82
C ASN A 22 15.05 61.07 -0.78
N CYS A 23 14.52 59.97 -1.33
CA CYS A 23 15.19 58.66 -1.32
C CYS A 23 15.66 58.17 -2.69
N GLY A 24 15.22 58.81 -3.79
CA GLY A 24 15.61 58.43 -5.16
C GLY A 24 14.90 57.20 -5.73
N CYS A 25 13.97 56.57 -4.99
CA CYS A 25 13.25 55.38 -5.48
C CYS A 25 12.33 55.73 -6.68
N PRO A 26 12.35 54.94 -7.76
CA PRO A 26 11.48 55.15 -8.92
C PRO A 26 10.01 54.86 -8.57
N ILE A 27 9.09 55.69 -9.06
CA ILE A 27 7.65 55.55 -8.80
C ILE A 27 7.00 54.84 -9.98
N GLU A 28 6.55 53.60 -9.76
CA GLU A 28 5.79 52.83 -10.74
C GLU A 28 4.30 53.11 -10.51
N GLN A 29 3.70 53.90 -11.41
CA GLN A 29 2.32 54.37 -11.28
C GLN A 29 1.34 53.20 -11.52
N GLN A 30 0.70 52.72 -10.45
CA GLN A 30 -0.48 51.86 -10.55
C GLN A 30 -1.67 52.73 -10.96
N THR A 31 -1.97 52.78 -12.26
CA THR A 31 -3.25 53.33 -12.72
C THR A 31 -4.31 52.25 -12.61
N GLU A 32 -5.00 52.23 -11.48
CA GLU A 32 -6.30 51.57 -11.36
C GLU A 32 -7.30 52.25 -12.32
N THR A 33 -7.92 51.48 -13.21
CA THR A 33 -9.18 51.88 -13.86
C THR A 33 -10.22 50.80 -13.57
N THR A 34 -10.97 51.09 -12.51
CA THR A 34 -12.42 50.99 -12.32
C THR A 34 -13.21 49.96 -13.14
N ALA A 35 -13.96 49.14 -12.39
CA ALA A 35 -14.99 48.22 -12.81
C ALA A 35 -16.05 48.84 -13.75
N GLN A 36 -16.28 48.21 -14.91
CA GLN A 36 -17.58 47.86 -15.51
C GLN A 36 -17.34 47.29 -16.91
N ASP A 37 -17.16 45.96 -17.01
CA ASP A 37 -17.70 45.13 -18.11
C ASP A 37 -17.50 43.65 -17.76
N MET A 38 -18.58 42.89 -17.81
CA MET A 38 -18.70 41.53 -17.29
C MET A 38 -19.14 40.58 -18.41
N PRO A 39 -18.32 39.57 -18.76
CA PRO A 39 -18.83 38.27 -19.15
C PRO A 39 -18.68 37.33 -17.95
N GLN A 40 -19.79 36.91 -17.38
CA GLN A 40 -19.81 35.89 -16.33
C GLN A 40 -19.21 34.58 -16.84
N SER A 41 -18.23 34.03 -16.12
CA SER A 41 -18.08 32.58 -16.04
C SER A 41 -17.70 32.21 -14.61
N GLN A 42 -18.52 31.32 -14.02
CA GLN A 42 -18.47 30.89 -12.64
C GLN A 42 -17.13 30.22 -12.32
N GLN A 43 -16.45 30.69 -11.28
CA GLN A 43 -15.39 29.93 -10.62
C GLN A 43 -16.04 29.16 -9.46
N ASP A 44 -16.46 27.92 -9.77
CA ASP A 44 -16.86 26.92 -8.79
C ASP A 44 -15.58 26.28 -8.24
N ASP A 45 -15.26 26.57 -6.97
CA ASP A 45 -14.16 25.92 -6.23
C ASP A 45 -14.54 24.47 -5.88
N SER A 46 -14.63 23.64 -6.92
CA SER A 46 -14.88 22.21 -6.82
C SER A 46 -13.57 21.51 -6.42
N TYR A 47 -13.53 20.93 -5.22
CA TYR A 47 -12.42 20.09 -4.79
C TYR A 47 -12.25 18.92 -5.77
N LYS A 48 -11.08 18.79 -6.37
CA LYS A 48 -10.80 17.66 -7.27
C LYS A 48 -10.83 16.37 -6.46
N THR A 49 -11.65 15.42 -6.86
CA THR A 49 -11.66 14.07 -6.28
C THR A 49 -10.33 13.37 -6.56
N VAL A 50 -9.93 12.42 -5.70
CA VAL A 50 -8.66 11.67 -5.85
C VAL A 50 -8.54 11.03 -7.24
N SER A 51 -9.66 10.63 -7.84
CA SER A 51 -9.74 10.13 -9.22
C SER A 51 -9.36 11.17 -10.28
N GLU A 52 -9.76 12.43 -10.12
CA GLU A 52 -9.43 13.52 -11.05
C GLU A 52 -7.94 13.89 -10.97
N LEU A 53 -7.34 13.78 -9.78
CA LEU A 53 -5.89 13.86 -9.59
C LEU A 53 -5.18 12.65 -10.22
N PHE A 54 -5.75 11.45 -10.08
CA PHE A 54 -5.21 10.20 -10.61
C PHE A 54 -5.21 10.15 -12.15
N TRP A 55 -6.18 10.80 -12.80
CA TRP A 55 -6.26 10.94 -14.25
C TRP A 55 -5.61 12.21 -14.81
N SER A 56 -5.02 13.05 -13.95
CA SER A 56 -4.24 14.20 -14.42
C SER A 56 -3.05 13.72 -15.28
N CYS A 57 -2.84 14.41 -16.40
CA CYS A 57 -2.26 13.93 -17.66
C CYS A 57 -0.80 13.42 -17.70
N GLU A 58 -0.18 13.10 -16.56
CA GLU A 58 1.12 12.40 -16.51
C GLU A 58 1.03 10.96 -16.00
N PHE A 59 0.10 10.64 -15.11
CA PHE A 59 0.06 9.31 -14.49
C PHE A 59 -0.46 8.22 -15.45
N TYR A 60 -1.47 8.52 -16.28
CA TYR A 60 -2.01 7.54 -17.24
C TYR A 60 -1.03 7.18 -18.37
N LYS A 61 -0.08 8.07 -18.69
CA LYS A 61 0.94 7.84 -19.74
C LYS A 61 1.98 6.79 -19.33
N VAL A 62 2.17 6.56 -18.03
CA VAL A 62 2.98 5.46 -17.49
C VAL A 62 2.47 4.09 -17.95
N PHE A 63 1.16 3.95 -18.13
CA PHE A 63 0.51 2.69 -18.52
C PHE A 63 0.16 2.60 -20.02
N ARG A 64 0.31 3.67 -20.81
CA ARG A 64 -0.21 3.73 -22.20
C ARG A 64 0.81 4.12 -23.29
N GLY A 65 2.09 4.30 -22.97
CA GLY A 65 3.11 4.60 -23.98
C GLY A 65 3.36 3.42 -24.94
N SER A 66 3.51 3.68 -26.25
CA SER A 66 3.74 2.63 -27.26
C SER A 66 5.09 1.89 -27.15
N LYS A 67 5.97 2.34 -26.24
CA LYS A 67 7.22 1.67 -25.84
C LYS A 67 7.05 0.99 -24.47
N PHE A 68 5.98 0.23 -24.30
CA PHE A 68 5.75 -0.54 -23.07
C PHE A 68 6.69 -1.75 -23.05
N ASP A 69 7.88 -1.55 -22.48
CA ASP A 69 8.81 -2.64 -22.19
C ASP A 69 8.40 -3.33 -20.89
N LEU A 70 7.54 -4.35 -21.04
CA LEU A 70 7.06 -5.16 -19.92
C LEU A 70 8.22 -5.81 -19.16
N ALA A 71 9.30 -6.21 -19.85
CA ALA A 71 10.44 -6.87 -19.22
C ALA A 71 11.19 -5.92 -18.29
N GLN A 72 11.40 -4.67 -18.71
CA GLN A 72 12.00 -3.64 -17.86
C GLN A 72 11.18 -3.38 -16.60
N ARG A 73 9.84 -3.34 -16.70
CA ARG A 73 8.96 -3.13 -15.54
C ARG A 73 8.95 -4.33 -14.59
N ILE A 74 8.94 -5.56 -15.13
CA ILE A 74 9.07 -6.77 -14.32
C ILE A 74 10.42 -6.78 -13.58
N TYR A 75 11.49 -6.38 -14.26
CA TYR A 75 12.81 -6.27 -13.65
C TYR A 75 12.84 -5.24 -12.52
N GLU A 76 12.28 -4.04 -12.73
CA GLU A 76 12.20 -2.99 -11.70
C GLU A 76 11.41 -3.45 -10.47
N VAL A 77 10.26 -4.09 -10.69
CA VAL A 77 9.44 -4.67 -9.61
C VAL A 77 10.20 -5.78 -8.88
N GLY A 78 10.88 -6.65 -9.62
CA GLY A 78 11.69 -7.74 -9.07
C GLY A 78 12.88 -7.22 -8.26
N ALA A 79 13.57 -6.19 -8.74
CA ALA A 79 14.68 -5.55 -8.04
C ALA A 79 14.23 -4.86 -6.74
N LEU A 80 13.10 -4.14 -6.78
CA LEU A 80 12.47 -3.57 -5.58
C LEU A 80 12.11 -4.66 -4.56
N TRP A 81 11.52 -5.77 -5.02
CA TRP A 81 11.22 -6.93 -4.18
C TRP A 81 12.46 -7.58 -3.58
N TRP A 82 13.53 -7.71 -4.35
CA TRP A 82 14.79 -8.25 -3.86
C TRP A 82 15.39 -7.37 -2.76
N GLU A 83 15.42 -6.06 -2.97
CA GLU A 83 15.93 -5.11 -1.97
C GLU A 83 15.14 -5.15 -0.65
N THR A 84 13.81 -5.23 -0.70
CA THR A 84 12.99 -5.34 0.51
C THR A 84 13.24 -6.65 1.25
N ILE A 85 13.38 -7.77 0.53
CA ILE A 85 13.73 -9.08 1.11
C ILE A 85 15.09 -9.01 1.83
N THR A 86 16.11 -8.39 1.23
CA THR A 86 17.44 -8.32 1.86
C THR A 86 17.44 -7.50 3.15
N VAL A 87 16.70 -6.38 3.19
CA VAL A 87 16.55 -5.54 4.39
C VAL A 87 15.76 -6.31 5.45
N TRP A 88 14.66 -6.95 5.06
CA TRP A 88 13.85 -7.78 5.94
C TRP A 88 14.69 -8.89 6.59
N TRP A 89 15.47 -9.65 5.80
CA TRP A 89 16.32 -10.73 6.30
C TRP A 89 17.40 -10.24 7.26
N LYS A 90 18.03 -9.10 6.96
CA LYS A 90 19.01 -8.48 7.86
C LYS A 90 18.38 -8.07 9.19
N CYS A 91 17.19 -7.46 9.17
CA CYS A 91 16.49 -7.11 10.39
C CYS A 91 16.02 -8.34 11.16
N PHE A 92 15.50 -9.36 10.47
CA PHE A 92 15.08 -10.62 11.08
C PHE A 92 16.23 -11.33 11.78
N THR A 93 17.44 -11.33 11.21
CA THR A 93 18.59 -12.02 11.82
C THR A 93 19.33 -11.19 12.88
N LYS A 94 19.31 -9.86 12.79
CA LYS A 94 20.09 -8.96 13.67
C LYS A 94 19.28 -8.22 14.73
N LYS A 95 17.98 -8.00 14.49
CA LYS A 95 17.07 -7.17 15.32
C LYS A 95 15.69 -7.80 15.46
N PHE A 96 15.59 -9.13 15.58
CA PHE A 96 14.31 -9.84 15.62
C PHE A 96 13.40 -9.39 16.77
N ALA A 97 13.93 -9.41 18.00
CA ALA A 97 13.19 -9.13 19.23
C ALA A 97 13.82 -7.98 20.04
N THR A 98 14.43 -7.02 19.34
CA THR A 98 15.06 -5.85 19.96
C THR A 98 14.05 -4.71 20.05
N PHE A 99 13.55 -4.43 21.27
CA PHE A 99 12.58 -3.36 21.53
C PHE A 99 13.20 -1.99 21.85
N SER A 100 14.52 -1.88 21.77
CA SER A 100 15.26 -0.66 22.09
C SER A 100 15.95 -0.07 20.86
N GLY A 101 15.99 1.25 20.76
CA GLY A 101 16.70 1.97 19.70
C GLY A 101 15.80 2.62 18.66
N ARG A 102 16.39 3.02 17.52
CA ARG A 102 15.70 3.69 16.40
C ARG A 102 15.59 2.75 15.21
N ALA A 103 14.45 2.79 14.52
CA ALA A 103 14.23 2.14 13.24
C ALA A 103 14.14 3.19 12.13
N THR A 104 14.72 2.90 10.97
CA THR A 104 14.63 3.78 9.79
C THR A 104 13.31 3.51 9.04
N ARG A 105 12.82 4.52 8.28
CA ARG A 105 11.63 4.33 7.42
C ARG A 105 11.79 3.15 6.46
N ARG A 106 12.99 2.96 5.90
CA ARG A 106 13.30 1.84 5.00
C ARG A 106 13.12 0.49 5.71
N GLU A 107 13.62 0.34 6.93
CA GLU A 107 13.44 -0.89 7.72
C GLU A 107 11.94 -1.16 7.96
N PHE A 108 11.20 -0.16 8.46
CA PHE A 108 9.77 -0.30 8.76
C PHE A 108 8.95 -0.70 7.52
N PHE A 109 9.06 0.06 6.42
CA PHE A 109 8.25 -0.23 5.23
C PHE A 109 8.67 -1.52 4.53
N SER A 110 9.93 -1.96 4.63
CA SER A 110 10.33 -3.27 4.11
C SER A 110 9.59 -4.42 4.82
N PHE A 111 9.35 -4.33 6.15
CA PHE A 111 8.53 -5.30 6.88
C PHE A 111 7.06 -5.25 6.48
N VAL A 112 6.48 -4.06 6.40
CA VAL A 112 5.06 -3.88 6.04
C VAL A 112 4.79 -4.42 4.64
N SER A 113 5.64 -4.06 3.66
CA SER A 113 5.50 -4.51 2.27
C SER A 113 5.69 -6.02 2.13
N PHE A 114 6.63 -6.62 2.85
CA PHE A 114 6.83 -8.08 2.82
C PHE A 114 5.67 -8.86 3.45
N GLY A 115 5.00 -8.32 4.48
CA GLY A 115 3.83 -8.97 5.07
C GLY A 115 2.57 -8.82 4.21
N ILE A 116 2.18 -7.59 3.92
CA ILE A 116 0.88 -7.27 3.28
C ILE A 116 0.91 -7.51 1.77
N GLY A 117 2.05 -7.23 1.12
CA GLY A 117 2.18 -7.33 -0.34
C GLY A 117 2.53 -8.73 -0.83
N ASN A 118 2.75 -9.69 0.07
CA ASN A 118 3.19 -11.03 -0.29
C ASN A 118 2.00 -11.99 -0.41
N PRO A 119 1.66 -12.48 -1.62
CA PRO A 119 0.57 -13.45 -1.78
C PRO A 119 0.81 -14.75 -1.00
N PHE A 120 2.06 -15.13 -0.74
CA PHE A 120 2.39 -16.31 0.07
C PHE A 120 2.02 -16.14 1.55
N PHE A 121 1.91 -14.91 2.06
CA PHE A 121 1.49 -14.66 3.43
C PHE A 121 0.01 -15.00 3.65
N ILE A 122 -0.86 -14.60 2.73
CA ILE A 122 -2.30 -14.94 2.81
C ILE A 122 -2.50 -16.44 2.63
N LEU A 123 -1.78 -17.05 1.68
CA LEU A 123 -1.81 -18.50 1.48
C LEU A 123 -1.35 -19.27 2.72
N SER A 124 -0.27 -18.82 3.40
CA SER A 124 0.23 -19.50 4.59
C SER A 124 -0.76 -19.44 5.75
N LEU A 125 -1.46 -18.32 5.95
CA LEU A 125 -2.54 -18.22 6.93
C LEU A 125 -3.68 -19.20 6.64
N TYR A 126 -4.09 -19.30 5.37
CA TYR A 126 -5.11 -20.25 4.97
C TYR A 126 -4.69 -21.70 5.25
N ILE A 127 -3.44 -22.05 4.93
CA ILE A 127 -2.88 -23.37 5.21
C ILE A 127 -2.88 -23.64 6.72
N ILE A 128 -2.40 -22.71 7.54
CA ILE A 128 -2.34 -22.89 9.01
C ILE A 128 -3.73 -23.10 9.59
N ILE A 129 -4.71 -22.29 9.19
CA ILE A 129 -6.10 -22.39 9.66
C ILE A 129 -6.74 -23.70 9.18
N GLY A 130 -6.49 -24.09 7.92
CA GLY A 130 -7.02 -25.31 7.32
C GLY A 130 -6.30 -26.60 7.76
N PHE A 131 -5.10 -26.49 8.31
CA PHE A 131 -4.28 -27.65 8.69
C PHE A 131 -4.88 -28.41 9.87
N ILE A 132 -5.37 -27.70 10.89
CA ILE A 132 -6.02 -28.32 12.05
C ILE A 132 -7.28 -29.12 11.66
N PRO A 133 -8.26 -28.56 10.92
CA PRO A 133 -9.43 -29.33 10.50
C PRO A 133 -9.07 -30.47 9.53
N PHE A 134 -8.08 -30.29 8.66
CA PHE A 134 -7.56 -31.38 7.83
C PHE A 134 -7.05 -32.55 8.67
N LEU A 135 -6.17 -32.29 9.64
CA LEU A 135 -5.67 -33.32 10.56
C LEU A 135 -6.81 -34.00 11.33
N ALA A 136 -7.79 -33.24 11.80
CA ALA A 136 -8.94 -33.78 12.52
C ALA A 136 -9.81 -34.70 11.65
N VAL A 137 -9.94 -34.43 10.35
CA VAL A 137 -10.63 -35.32 9.41
C VAL A 137 -9.79 -36.58 9.14
N SER A 138 -8.48 -36.44 8.90
CA SER A 138 -7.60 -37.60 8.65
C SER A 138 -7.56 -38.56 9.83
N VAL A 139 -7.49 -38.05 11.07
CA VAL A 139 -7.54 -38.88 12.28
C VAL A 139 -8.86 -39.64 12.39
N ARG A 140 -10.00 -38.99 12.13
CA ARG A 140 -11.31 -39.67 12.11
C ARG A 140 -11.38 -40.77 11.04
N ARG A 141 -10.82 -40.53 9.85
CA ARG A 141 -10.74 -41.56 8.80
C ARG A 141 -9.88 -42.77 9.17
N LEU A 142 -8.87 -42.59 10.02
CA LEU A 142 -8.10 -43.71 10.57
C LEU A 142 -8.89 -44.45 11.66
N HIS A 143 -9.65 -43.72 12.47
CA HIS A 143 -10.53 -44.33 13.48
C HIS A 143 -11.60 -45.21 12.84
N ASP A 144 -12.12 -44.85 11.66
CA ASP A 144 -13.10 -45.63 10.89
C ASP A 144 -12.60 -47.05 10.51
N ILE A 145 -11.28 -47.28 10.46
CA ILE A 145 -10.65 -48.58 10.15
C ILE A 145 -9.92 -49.19 11.37
N ASN A 146 -10.28 -48.73 12.56
CA ASN A 146 -9.71 -49.10 13.84
C ASN A 146 -8.17 -48.93 13.92
N ARG A 147 -7.66 -47.79 13.41
CA ARG A 147 -6.24 -47.40 13.50
C ARG A 147 -6.07 -46.12 14.31
N SER A 148 -4.95 -46.01 15.03
CA SER A 148 -4.63 -44.82 15.81
C SER A 148 -4.36 -43.59 14.94
N GLY A 149 -4.73 -42.40 15.41
CA GLY A 149 -4.46 -41.14 14.69
C GLY A 149 -2.97 -40.85 14.45
N TRP A 150 -2.06 -41.50 15.17
CA TRP A 150 -0.62 -41.36 14.98
C TRP A 150 -0.14 -41.82 13.60
N TRP A 151 -0.91 -42.66 12.90
CA TRP A 151 -0.58 -43.09 11.54
C TRP A 151 -0.57 -41.95 10.52
N VAL A 152 -1.19 -40.78 10.81
CA VAL A 152 -1.11 -39.56 9.97
C VAL A 152 0.34 -39.06 9.81
N LEU A 153 1.24 -39.37 10.74
CA LEU A 153 2.65 -38.92 10.65
C LEU A 153 3.46 -39.70 9.59
N ILE A 154 2.92 -40.78 9.02
CA ILE A 154 3.60 -41.65 8.07
C ILE A 154 2.89 -41.53 6.71
N PRO A 155 3.31 -40.59 5.83
CA PRO A 155 2.51 -40.17 4.67
C PRO A 155 2.23 -41.29 3.66
N ILE A 156 3.18 -42.21 3.45
CA ILE A 156 2.99 -43.33 2.50
C ILE A 156 1.95 -44.32 3.01
N VAL A 157 1.97 -44.63 4.31
CA VAL A 157 1.04 -45.58 4.93
C VAL A 157 -0.33 -44.94 5.13
N GLU A 158 -0.36 -43.64 5.44
CA GLU A 158 -1.58 -42.85 5.55
C GLU A 158 -2.41 -42.92 4.26
N ILE A 159 -1.80 -42.68 3.08
CA ILE A 159 -2.52 -42.73 1.80
C ILE A 159 -3.20 -44.10 1.59
N PHE A 160 -2.49 -45.19 1.89
CA PHE A 160 -3.05 -46.54 1.77
C PHE A 160 -4.23 -46.75 2.72
N PHE A 161 -4.12 -46.31 3.97
CA PHE A 161 -5.19 -46.42 4.97
C PHE A 161 -6.38 -45.51 4.68
N LEU A 162 -6.17 -44.29 4.18
CA LEU A 162 -7.24 -43.36 3.84
C LEU A 162 -8.12 -43.88 2.69
N CYS A 163 -7.54 -44.66 1.77
CA CYS A 163 -8.28 -45.29 0.67
C CYS A 163 -9.09 -46.54 1.11
N LYS A 164 -8.91 -47.04 2.33
CA LYS A 164 -9.61 -48.24 2.81
C LYS A 164 -11.06 -47.91 3.21
N LYS A 165 -11.99 -48.81 2.88
CA LYS A 165 -13.39 -48.75 3.34
C LYS A 165 -13.44 -48.81 4.87
N SER A 166 -14.37 -48.06 5.48
CA SER A 166 -14.69 -48.13 6.91
C SER A 166 -15.09 -49.55 7.33
N ASP A 167 -14.81 -49.89 8.58
CA ASP A 167 -15.33 -51.12 9.20
C ASP A 167 -16.87 -51.03 9.33
N GLU A 168 -17.57 -52.15 9.12
CA GLU A 168 -19.05 -52.19 9.11
C GLU A 168 -19.68 -52.35 10.50
N GLY A 169 -18.88 -52.77 11.49
CA GLY A 169 -19.30 -52.97 12.87
C GLY A 169 -18.82 -51.88 13.81
N VAL A 170 -19.25 -51.96 15.07
CA VAL A 170 -18.73 -51.10 16.15
C VAL A 170 -17.25 -51.40 16.37
N ASN A 171 -16.42 -50.36 16.43
CA ASN A 171 -15.00 -50.48 16.71
C ASN A 171 -14.61 -49.72 17.99
N ASP A 172 -13.33 -49.69 18.33
CA ASP A 172 -12.82 -49.04 19.56
C ASP A 172 -13.08 -47.53 19.61
N TYR A 173 -13.45 -46.92 18.48
CA TYR A 173 -13.75 -45.50 18.33
C TYR A 173 -15.25 -45.19 18.22
N GLY A 174 -16.11 -46.22 18.20
CA GLY A 174 -17.57 -46.10 18.26
C GLY A 174 -18.31 -46.78 17.12
N GLU A 175 -19.58 -46.43 16.98
CA GLU A 175 -20.45 -46.89 15.89
C GLU A 175 -20.15 -46.10 14.59
N PRO A 176 -20.32 -46.73 13.41
CA PRO A 176 -20.12 -46.06 12.13
C PRO A 176 -21.02 -44.82 12.02
N SER A 177 -20.46 -43.71 11.53
CA SER A 177 -21.20 -42.46 11.44
C SER A 177 -22.28 -42.52 10.35
N ASN A 178 -23.51 -42.13 10.68
CA ASN A 178 -24.63 -41.99 9.73
C ASN A 178 -24.67 -40.61 9.06
N PHE A 179 -23.53 -39.92 8.98
CA PHE A 179 -23.45 -38.59 8.39
C PHE A 179 -23.45 -38.71 6.86
N ILE A 180 -24.64 -38.56 6.28
CA ILE A 180 -25.02 -38.66 4.85
C ILE A 180 -25.02 -40.10 4.32
#